data_AF-A0AAP5Z2D7-F1
#
_entry.id   AF-A0AAP5Z2D7-F1
#
_cell.length_a   1.000
_cell.length_b   1.000
_cell.length_c   1.000
_cell.angle_alpha   90.00
_cell.angle_beta   90.00
_cell.angle_gamma   90.00
#
_symmetry.space_group_name_H-M   'P 1'
#
loop_
_entity.id
_entity.type
_entity.pdbx_description
1 polymer ?
#
loop_
_entity_poly.entity_id
_entity_poly.type
_entity_poly.pdbx_seq_one_letter_code
_entity_poly.pdbx_strand_id
1 'polypeptide(L)'
;PFDKIEPKAIAEKIGQFATSFGSNLVAISAKILGDATNFLMDFFLMLFVLFFLLRDHDKIISAIRHILPLSRSQEDRILTEIEQVSKSAVMGSFLTAIAQGLAGGIGMWLAGFPGLFWGTMMGFASFIPVVGTALIWIPAAAYLFLTGDMTWAIFLTAWSVVIVGSIDNLLRPLLMQGSAGMNTL
;
A
#
# COMPACT_ATOMS: atom_id res chain seq x y z
N PRO A 1 20.84 37.47 -25.73
CA PRO A 1 20.75 36.34 -24.78
C PRO A 1 19.33 36.02 -24.29
N PHE A 2 18.30 36.28 -25.11
CA PHE A 2 16.92 35.84 -24.84
C PHE A 2 16.32 35.42 -26.19
N ASP A 3 16.37 34.13 -26.48
CA ASP A 3 15.62 33.56 -27.60
C ASP A 3 14.15 33.85 -27.37
N LYS A 4 13.53 34.51 -28.35
CA LYS A 4 12.09 34.78 -28.35
C LYS A 4 11.40 33.43 -28.39
N ILE A 5 10.78 33.04 -27.27
CA ILE A 5 10.01 31.81 -27.19
C ILE A 5 8.80 32.00 -28.11
N GLU A 6 8.89 31.44 -29.32
CA GLU A 6 7.77 31.48 -30.26
C GLU A 6 6.62 30.63 -29.71
N PRO A 7 5.36 31.14 -29.74
CA PRO A 7 4.18 30.38 -29.35
C PRO A 7 4.05 29.03 -30.06
N LYS A 8 4.60 28.93 -31.28
CA LYS A 8 4.68 27.68 -32.04
C LYS A 8 5.60 26.64 -31.40
N ALA A 9 6.76 27.03 -30.88
CA ALA A 9 7.69 26.12 -30.22
C ALA A 9 7.12 25.58 -28.88
N ILE A 10 6.31 26.38 -28.18
CA ILE A 10 5.57 25.93 -26.99
C ILE A 10 4.47 24.93 -27.39
N ALA A 11 3.68 25.24 -28.43
CA ALA A 11 2.64 24.33 -28.91
C ALA A 11 3.20 22.99 -29.39
N GLU A 12 4.37 23.01 -30.04
CA GLU A 12 5.06 21.82 -30.53
C GLU A 12 5.64 20.99 -29.37
N LYS A 13 6.24 21.63 -28.35
CA LYS A 13 6.67 20.94 -27.12
C LYS A 13 5.50 20.35 -26.34
N ILE A 14 4.36 21.05 -26.26
CA ILE A 14 3.14 20.53 -25.61
C ILE A 14 2.57 19.36 -26.41
N GLY A 15 2.53 19.44 -27.74
CA GLY A 15 2.10 18.35 -28.61
C GLY A 15 3.00 17.12 -28.51
N GLN A 16 4.33 17.31 -28.53
CA GLN A 16 5.30 16.23 -28.34
C GLN A 16 5.22 15.62 -26.94
N PHE A 17 5.04 16.44 -25.89
CA PHE A 17 4.84 15.96 -24.53
C PHE A 17 3.53 15.17 -24.39
N ALA A 18 2.41 15.68 -24.92
CA ALA A 18 1.13 15.01 -24.90
C ALA A 18 1.16 13.67 -25.67
N THR A 19 1.83 13.64 -26.82
CA THR A 19 1.97 12.42 -27.63
C THR A 19 2.86 11.39 -26.93
N SER A 20 4.00 11.82 -26.37
CA SER A 20 4.92 10.97 -25.62
C SER A 20 4.29 10.43 -24.34
N PHE A 21 3.53 11.27 -23.63
CA PHE A 21 2.78 10.87 -22.45
C PHE A 21 1.66 9.88 -22.81
N GLY A 22 0.91 10.15 -23.88
CA GLY A 22 -0.13 9.26 -24.40
C GLY A 22 0.42 7.89 -24.83
N SER A 23 1.52 7.84 -25.58
CA SER A 23 2.14 6.59 -26.00
C SER A 23 2.70 5.80 -24.82
N ASN A 24 3.30 6.48 -23.84
CA ASN A 24 3.77 5.84 -22.61
C ASN A 24 2.63 5.31 -21.75
N LEU A 25 1.52 6.05 -21.63
CA LEU A 25 0.34 5.56 -20.91
C LEU A 25 -0.25 4.31 -21.57
N VAL A 26 -0.37 4.27 -22.90
CA VAL A 26 -0.88 3.08 -23.61
C VAL A 26 0.06 1.90 -23.44
N ALA A 27 1.38 2.11 -23.53
CA ALA A 27 2.38 1.06 -23.31
C ALA A 27 2.35 0.52 -21.87
N ILE A 28 2.23 1.40 -20.87
CA ILE A 28 2.07 1.03 -19.45
C ILE A 28 0.77 0.25 -19.27
N SER A 29 -0.33 0.68 -19.89
CA SER A 29 -1.64 0.00 -19.82
C SER A 29 -1.56 -1.43 -20.35
N ALA A 30 -0.96 -1.61 -21.53
CA ALA A 30 -0.79 -2.92 -22.16
C ALA A 30 0.12 -3.82 -21.33
N LYS A 31 1.20 -3.26 -20.75
CA LYS A 31 2.10 -3.99 -19.84
C LYS A 31 1.39 -4.42 -18.56
N ILE A 32 0.59 -3.55 -17.94
CA ILE A 32 -0.20 -3.87 -16.75
C ILE A 32 -1.21 -4.99 -17.07
N LEU A 33 -1.88 -4.94 -18.23
CA LEU A 33 -2.81 -5.99 -18.64
C LEU A 33 -2.13 -7.35 -18.87
N GLY A 34 -0.96 -7.35 -19.50
CA GLY A 34 -0.16 -8.58 -19.70
C GLY A 34 0.35 -9.15 -18.38
N ASP A 35 0.89 -8.30 -17.51
CA ASP A 35 1.38 -8.68 -16.18
C ASP A 35 0.24 -9.12 -15.25
N ALA A 36 -0.98 -8.61 -15.43
CA ALA A 36 -2.14 -8.99 -14.62
C ALA A 36 -2.47 -10.49 -14.72
N THR A 37 -2.26 -11.12 -15.89
CA THR A 37 -2.51 -12.55 -16.06
C THR A 37 -1.52 -13.39 -15.27
N ASN A 38 -0.23 -13.03 -15.33
CA ASN A 38 0.81 -13.69 -14.53
C ASN A 38 0.58 -13.43 -13.03
N PHE A 39 0.25 -12.19 -12.65
CA PHE A 39 -0.10 -11.85 -11.28
C PHE A 39 -1.27 -12.69 -10.75
N LEU A 40 -2.34 -12.86 -11.54
CA LEU A 40 -3.48 -13.68 -11.14
C LEU A 40 -3.07 -15.14 -10.98
N MET A 41 -2.27 -15.68 -11.89
CA MET A 41 -1.78 -17.06 -11.81
C MET A 41 -0.90 -17.28 -10.57
N ASP A 42 0.06 -16.38 -10.33
CA ASP A 42 0.91 -16.40 -9.14
C ASP A 42 0.10 -16.21 -7.86
N PHE A 43 -0.91 -15.34 -7.88
CA PHE A 43 -1.82 -15.11 -6.76
C PHE A 43 -2.63 -16.37 -6.43
N PHE A 44 -3.21 -17.04 -7.42
CA PHE A 44 -3.92 -18.30 -7.21
C PHE A 44 -3.00 -19.42 -6.73
N LEU A 45 -1.79 -19.52 -7.31
CA LEU A 45 -0.80 -20.50 -6.86
C LEU A 45 -0.33 -20.22 -5.43
N MET A 46 -0.10 -18.95 -5.08
CA MET A 46 0.20 -18.53 -3.71
C MET A 46 -0.94 -18.91 -2.76
N LEU A 47 -2.20 -18.61 -3.10
CA LEU A 47 -3.35 -18.99 -2.29
C LEU A 47 -3.46 -20.50 -2.13
N PHE A 48 -3.20 -21.26 -3.19
CA PHE A 48 -3.15 -22.72 -3.16
C PHE A 48 -2.06 -23.20 -2.18
N VAL A 49 -0.81 -22.76 -2.34
CA VAL A 49 0.30 -23.14 -1.45
C VAL A 49 0.00 -22.72 0.00
N LEU A 50 -0.49 -21.50 0.20
CA LEU A 50 -0.86 -20.99 1.52
C LEU A 50 -1.95 -21.84 2.17
N PHE A 51 -2.98 -22.24 1.42
CA PHE A 51 -4.03 -23.12 1.92
C PHE A 51 -3.47 -24.45 2.41
N PHE A 52 -2.61 -25.11 1.63
CA PHE A 52 -1.98 -26.36 2.08
C PHE A 52 -1.04 -26.14 3.26
N LEU A 53 -0.31 -25.04 3.29
CA LEU A 53 0.58 -24.69 4.40
C LEU A 53 -0.19 -24.47 5.71
N LEU A 54 -1.33 -23.76 5.66
CA LEU A 54 -2.19 -23.55 6.82
C LEU A 54 -2.95 -24.82 7.24
N ARG A 55 -3.43 -25.61 6.28
CA ARG A 55 -4.17 -26.85 6.55
C ARG A 55 -3.30 -27.95 7.13
N ASP A 56 -2.13 -28.17 6.54
CA ASP A 56 -1.20 -29.25 6.91
C ASP A 56 -0.08 -28.74 7.84
N HIS A 57 -0.30 -27.61 8.55
CA HIS A 57 0.70 -26.95 9.39
C HIS A 57 1.32 -27.90 10.43
N ASP A 58 0.53 -28.74 11.09
CA ASP A 58 1.02 -29.70 12.10
C ASP A 58 2.04 -30.69 11.52
N LYS A 59 1.79 -31.20 10.31
CA LYS A 59 2.69 -32.14 9.62
C LYS A 59 3.96 -31.45 9.15
N ILE A 60 3.83 -30.24 8.63
CA ILE A 60 4.97 -29.43 8.18
C ILE A 60 5.87 -29.10 9.36
N ILE A 61 5.27 -28.64 10.47
CA ILE A 61 5.98 -28.38 11.72
C ILE A 61 6.68 -29.66 12.16
N SER A 62 5.97 -30.79 12.28
CA SER A 62 6.53 -32.09 12.70
C SER A 62 7.72 -32.55 11.84
N ALA A 63 7.66 -32.38 10.52
CA ALA A 63 8.75 -32.71 9.61
C ALA A 63 9.98 -31.83 9.83
N ILE A 64 9.77 -30.52 10.04
CA ILE A 64 10.83 -29.57 10.38
C ILE A 64 11.48 -29.97 11.72
N ARG A 65 10.69 -30.39 12.73
CA ARG A 65 11.23 -30.85 14.03
C ARG A 65 12.16 -32.05 13.90
N HIS A 66 11.92 -32.92 12.92
CA HIS A 66 12.74 -34.13 12.73
C HIS A 66 14.09 -33.84 12.08
N ILE A 67 14.18 -32.71 11.35
CA ILE A 67 15.39 -32.28 10.64
C ILE A 67 16.22 -31.32 11.51
N LEU A 68 15.58 -30.52 12.36
CA LEU A 68 16.25 -29.58 13.25
C LEU A 68 16.60 -30.25 14.60
N PRO A 69 17.89 -30.35 14.97
CA PRO A 69 18.32 -30.90 16.25
C PRO A 69 18.18 -29.86 17.38
N LEU A 70 16.98 -29.30 17.55
CA LEU A 70 16.66 -28.34 18.60
C LEU A 70 16.11 -29.07 19.83
N SER A 71 16.43 -28.57 21.02
CA SER A 71 15.78 -29.06 22.24
C SER A 71 14.30 -28.62 22.24
N ARG A 72 13.41 -29.40 22.89
CA ARG A 72 11.98 -29.05 22.99
C ARG A 72 11.75 -27.64 23.55
N SER A 73 12.60 -27.19 24.47
CA SER A 73 12.52 -25.85 25.04
C SER A 73 12.89 -24.72 24.08
N GLN A 74 13.81 -24.96 23.14
CA GLN A 74 14.15 -23.98 22.08
C GLN A 74 13.03 -23.88 21.05
N GLU A 75 12.43 -25.02 20.72
CA GLU A 75 11.30 -25.09 19.79
C GLU A 75 10.07 -24.34 20.32
N ASP A 76 9.63 -24.64 21.54
CA ASP A 76 8.44 -24.01 22.12
C ASP A 76 8.62 -22.49 22.21
N ARG A 77 9.85 -22.04 22.46
CA ARG A 77 10.19 -20.62 22.48
C ARG A 77 10.09 -19.97 21.10
N ILE A 78 10.60 -20.61 20.05
CA ILE A 78 10.49 -20.11 18.67
C ILE A 78 9.03 -20.03 18.23
N LEU A 79 8.23 -21.07 18.51
CA LEU A 79 6.80 -21.08 18.17
C LEU A 79 6.04 -19.96 18.87
N THR A 80 6.34 -19.73 20.17
CA THR A 80 5.75 -18.64 20.93
C THR A 80 6.15 -17.26 20.35
N GLU A 81 7.41 -17.08 19.97
CA GLU A 81 7.86 -15.84 19.34
C GLU A 81 7.20 -15.63 17.97
N ILE A 82 7.09 -16.66 17.14
CA ILE A 82 6.39 -16.59 15.84
C ILE A 82 4.93 -16.20 16.04
N GLU A 83 4.24 -16.80 17.01
CA GLU A 83 2.86 -16.46 17.34
C GLU A 83 2.75 -14.98 17.75
N GLN A 84 3.61 -14.54 18.65
CA GLN A 84 3.62 -13.15 19.13
C GLN A 84 3.90 -12.16 18.00
N VAL A 85 4.90 -12.42 17.15
CA VAL A 85 5.24 -11.57 16.00
C VAL A 85 4.11 -11.56 14.99
N SER A 86 3.51 -12.71 14.68
CA SER A 86 2.40 -12.81 13.73
C SER A 86 1.17 -12.04 14.23
N LYS A 87 0.81 -12.22 15.51
CA LYS A 87 -0.30 -11.50 16.14
C LYS A 87 -0.07 -9.99 16.15
N SER A 88 1.15 -9.56 16.50
CA SER A 88 1.52 -8.15 16.47
C SER A 88 1.50 -7.56 15.06
N ALA A 89 1.93 -8.32 14.05
CA ALA A 89 1.87 -7.90 12.65
C ALA A 89 0.43 -7.73 12.16
N VAL A 90 -0.45 -8.70 12.43
CA VAL A 90 -1.87 -8.63 12.05
C VAL A 90 -2.57 -7.47 12.76
N MET A 91 -2.37 -7.34 14.07
CA MET A 91 -2.94 -6.24 14.85
C MET A 91 -2.42 -4.88 14.36
N GLY A 92 -1.13 -4.82 14.00
CA GLY A 92 -0.50 -3.63 13.45
C GLY A 92 -1.12 -3.21 12.13
N SER A 93 -1.24 -4.13 11.18
CA SER A 93 -1.90 -3.87 9.90
C SER A 93 -3.35 -3.43 10.06
N PHE A 94 -4.10 -4.06 10.97
CA PHE A 94 -5.50 -3.69 11.22
C PHE A 94 -5.64 -2.28 11.80
N LEU A 95 -4.80 -1.92 12.78
CA LEU A 95 -4.82 -0.60 13.38
C LEU A 95 -4.41 0.49 12.38
N THR A 96 -3.41 0.19 11.55
CA THR A 96 -2.99 1.06 10.44
C THR A 96 -4.10 1.27 9.42
N ALA A 97 -4.81 0.21 9.02
CA ALA A 97 -5.93 0.31 8.11
C ALA A 97 -7.05 1.22 8.64
N ILE A 98 -7.38 1.13 9.93
CA ILE A 98 -8.34 2.03 10.58
C ILE A 98 -7.84 3.46 10.56
N ALA A 99 -6.61 3.70 10.99
CA ALA A 99 -6.03 5.04 11.04
C ALA A 99 -5.96 5.70 9.65
N GLN A 100 -5.53 4.96 8.63
CA GLN A 100 -5.48 5.42 7.24
C GLN A 100 -6.87 5.62 6.65
N GLY A 101 -7.83 4.74 6.94
CA GLY A 101 -9.20 4.90 6.49
C GLY A 101 -9.86 6.14 7.09
N LEU A 102 -9.63 6.42 8.38
CA LEU A 102 -10.12 7.64 9.04
C LEU A 102 -9.43 8.90 8.47
N ALA A 103 -8.09 8.92 8.45
CA ALA A 103 -7.34 10.08 7.96
C ALA A 103 -7.61 10.36 6.47
N GLY A 104 -7.67 9.30 5.65
CA GLY A 104 -8.03 9.36 4.24
C GLY A 104 -9.47 9.81 4.05
N GLY A 105 -10.42 9.26 4.81
CA GLY A 105 -11.83 9.66 4.78
C GLY A 105 -12.03 11.13 5.14
N ILE A 106 -11.31 11.65 6.14
CA ILE A 106 -11.30 13.07 6.49
C ILE A 106 -10.77 13.91 5.33
N GLY A 107 -9.62 13.54 4.76
CA GLY A 107 -9.03 14.26 3.61
C GLY A 107 -9.97 14.30 2.41
N MET A 108 -10.61 13.18 2.10
CA MET A 108 -11.59 13.05 1.01
C MET A 108 -12.86 13.87 1.29
N TRP A 109 -13.35 13.87 2.53
CA TRP A 109 -14.51 14.69 2.93
C TRP A 109 -14.24 16.18 2.78
N LEU A 110 -13.08 16.65 3.24
CA LEU A 110 -12.67 18.05 3.11
C LEU A 110 -12.57 18.47 1.64
N ALA A 111 -12.10 17.57 0.77
CA ALA A 111 -12.03 17.80 -0.68
C ALA A 111 -13.39 17.66 -1.40
N GLY A 112 -14.50 17.43 -0.69
CA GLY A 112 -15.85 17.38 -1.25
C GLY A 112 -16.35 16.00 -1.66
N PHE A 113 -15.59 14.92 -1.39
CA PHE A 113 -16.03 13.55 -1.66
C PHE A 113 -16.77 12.94 -0.46
N PRO A 114 -17.57 11.86 -0.66
CA PRO A 114 -18.19 11.11 0.43
C PRO A 114 -17.13 10.44 1.33
N GLY A 115 -16.75 11.10 2.44
CA GLY A 115 -15.63 10.68 3.29
C GLY A 115 -15.76 9.28 3.89
N LEU A 116 -16.97 8.87 4.29
CA LEU A 116 -17.19 7.54 4.85
C LEU A 116 -16.90 6.45 3.81
N PHE A 117 -17.47 6.58 2.61
CA PHE A 117 -17.27 5.61 1.54
C PHE A 117 -15.80 5.52 1.12
N TRP A 118 -15.19 6.66 0.80
CA TRP A 118 -13.80 6.66 0.32
C TRP A 118 -12.79 6.36 1.43
N GLY A 119 -13.06 6.75 2.66
CA GLY A 119 -12.25 6.38 3.82
C GLY A 119 -12.27 4.88 4.08
N THR A 120 -13.44 4.24 4.03
CA THR A 120 -13.53 2.77 4.13
C THR A 120 -12.78 2.09 2.98
N MET A 121 -12.93 2.57 1.75
CA MET A 121 -12.17 2.05 0.60
C MET A 121 -10.66 2.20 0.81
N MET A 122 -10.19 3.34 1.36
CA MET A 122 -8.77 3.55 1.67
C MET A 122 -8.28 2.60 2.75
N GLY A 123 -9.08 2.35 3.79
CA GLY A 123 -8.76 1.36 4.82
C GLY A 123 -8.64 -0.06 4.27
N PHE A 124 -9.47 -0.46 3.30
CA PHE A 124 -9.30 -1.75 2.63
C PHE A 124 -8.10 -1.77 1.69
N ALA A 125 -7.90 -0.69 0.92
CA ALA A 125 -6.81 -0.60 -0.04
C ALA A 125 -5.43 -0.61 0.62
N SER A 126 -5.30 -0.17 1.88
CA SER A 126 -4.02 -0.21 2.60
C SER A 126 -3.49 -1.62 2.88
N PHE A 127 -4.34 -2.64 2.84
CA PHE A 127 -3.87 -4.04 2.90
C PHE A 127 -3.11 -4.45 1.64
N ILE A 128 -3.25 -3.71 0.52
CA ILE A 128 -2.54 -3.96 -0.73
C ILE A 128 -1.12 -3.39 -0.61
N PRO A 129 -0.07 -4.23 -0.56
CA PRO A 129 1.30 -3.75 -0.48
C PRO A 129 1.68 -2.90 -1.70
N VAL A 130 2.66 -2.01 -1.53
CA VAL A 130 3.23 -1.13 -2.57
C VAL A 130 2.30 -0.01 -3.04
N VAL A 131 1.02 -0.29 -3.28
CA VAL A 131 0.08 0.70 -3.84
C VAL A 131 -0.85 1.31 -2.79
N GLY A 132 -1.29 0.50 -1.80
CA GLY A 132 -2.00 0.97 -0.62
C GLY A 132 -3.17 1.93 -0.91
N THR A 133 -3.25 2.98 -0.10
CA THR A 133 -4.25 4.05 -0.23
C THR A 133 -4.07 4.92 -1.48
N ALA A 134 -2.91 4.87 -2.14
CA ALA A 134 -2.59 5.66 -3.33
C ALA A 134 -3.47 5.31 -4.53
N LEU A 135 -3.98 4.07 -4.59
CA LEU A 135 -5.00 3.66 -5.57
C LEU A 135 -6.25 4.54 -5.58
N ILE A 136 -6.55 5.19 -4.45
CA ILE A 136 -7.78 5.97 -4.30
C ILE A 136 -7.49 7.47 -4.39
N TRP A 137 -6.52 7.97 -3.64
CA TRP A 137 -6.30 9.41 -3.58
C TRP A 137 -5.64 9.96 -4.86
N ILE A 138 -4.82 9.17 -5.57
CA ILE A 138 -4.19 9.64 -6.83
C ILE A 138 -5.25 9.92 -7.91
N PRO A 139 -6.18 8.98 -8.24
CA PRO A 139 -7.26 9.29 -9.16
C PRO A 139 -8.17 10.42 -8.68
N ALA A 140 -8.46 10.52 -7.38
CA ALA A 140 -9.27 11.60 -6.83
C ALA A 140 -8.60 12.97 -6.98
N ALA A 141 -7.29 13.07 -6.73
CA ALA A 141 -6.52 14.29 -6.93
C ALA A 141 -6.41 14.65 -8.42
N ALA A 142 -6.24 13.66 -9.29
CA ALA A 142 -6.25 13.86 -10.74
C ALA A 142 -7.62 14.36 -11.23
N TYR A 143 -8.71 13.83 -10.69
CA TYR A 143 -10.06 14.32 -10.98
C TYR A 143 -10.21 15.80 -10.62
N LEU A 144 -9.84 16.21 -9.40
CA LEU A 144 -9.89 17.60 -8.97
C LEU A 144 -9.01 18.53 -9.83
N PHE A 145 -7.86 18.04 -10.27
CA PHE A 145 -6.98 18.78 -11.17
C PHE A 145 -7.65 19.00 -12.55
N LEU A 146 -8.31 17.97 -13.08
CA LEU A 146 -8.99 18.04 -14.38
C LEU A 146 -10.28 18.87 -14.34
N THR A 147 -10.98 18.94 -13.20
CA THR A 147 -12.17 19.79 -13.03
C THR A 147 -11.82 21.25 -12.76
N GLY A 148 -10.54 21.58 -12.56
CA GLY A 148 -10.06 22.95 -12.34
C GLY A 148 -9.94 23.35 -10.87
N ASP A 149 -10.24 22.46 -9.92
CA ASP A 149 -10.15 22.68 -8.48
C ASP A 149 -8.72 22.49 -7.95
N MET A 150 -7.79 23.31 -8.46
CA MET A 150 -6.35 23.20 -8.18
C MET A 150 -6.03 23.24 -6.68
N THR A 151 -6.71 24.09 -5.92
CA THR A 151 -6.49 24.23 -4.47
C THR A 151 -6.77 22.92 -3.74
N TRP A 152 -7.88 22.26 -4.07
CA TRP A 152 -8.25 20.99 -3.45
C TRP A 152 -7.41 19.82 -3.96
N ALA A 153 -6.99 19.83 -5.23
CA ALA A 153 -6.07 18.83 -5.77
C ALA A 153 -4.71 18.86 -5.03
N ILE A 154 -4.15 20.07 -4.82
CA ILE A 154 -2.90 20.24 -4.07
C ILE A 154 -3.09 19.86 -2.61
N PHE A 155 -4.17 20.32 -1.97
CA PHE A 155 -4.49 19.97 -0.58
C PHE A 155 -4.60 18.45 -0.39
N LEU A 156 -5.39 17.77 -1.22
CA LEU A 156 -5.63 16.33 -1.08
C LEU A 156 -4.34 15.54 -1.30
N THR A 157 -3.51 15.95 -2.26
CA THR A 157 -2.19 15.35 -2.51
C THR A 157 -1.26 15.53 -1.32
N ALA A 158 -1.14 16.77 -0.81
CA ALA A 158 -0.30 17.07 0.34
C ALA A 158 -0.76 16.34 1.61
N TRP A 159 -2.07 16.35 1.88
CA TRP A 159 -2.67 15.61 2.99
C TRP A 159 -2.39 14.11 2.89
N SER A 160 -2.57 13.52 1.71
CA SER A 160 -2.39 12.07 1.52
C SER A 160 -0.93 11.66 1.64
N VAL A 161 0.01 12.44 1.10
CA VAL A 161 1.44 12.14 1.20
C VAL A 161 1.95 12.35 2.63
N VAL A 162 1.59 13.47 3.27
CA VAL A 162 2.13 13.83 4.58
C VAL A 162 1.41 13.09 5.71
N ILE A 163 0.08 13.13 5.76
CA ILE A 163 -0.68 12.54 6.86
C ILE A 163 -0.87 11.04 6.61
N VAL A 164 -1.54 10.64 5.52
CA VAL A 164 -1.88 9.23 5.28
C VAL A 164 -0.63 8.38 5.06
N GLY A 165 0.36 8.90 4.33
CA GLY A 165 1.66 8.25 4.13
C GLY A 165 2.49 8.10 5.39
N SER A 166 2.41 9.05 6.34
CA SER A 166 3.14 8.93 7.61
C SER A 166 2.58 7.87 8.53
N ILE A 167 1.28 7.55 8.44
CA ILE A 167 0.65 6.54 9.31
C ILE A 167 1.32 5.17 9.11
N ASP A 168 1.57 4.75 7.86
CA ASP A 168 2.26 3.48 7.57
C ASP A 168 3.71 3.48 8.07
N ASN A 169 4.38 4.63 8.01
CA ASN A 169 5.78 4.79 8.42
C ASN A 169 5.96 4.86 9.96
N LEU A 170 4.94 5.29 10.70
CA LEU A 170 5.02 5.50 12.16
C LEU A 170 4.36 4.37 12.96
N LEU A 171 3.25 3.79 12.49
CA LEU A 171 2.56 2.73 13.24
C LEU A 171 3.36 1.43 13.27
N ARG A 172 4.03 1.05 12.18
CA ARG A 172 4.84 -0.18 12.14
C ARG A 172 5.93 -0.20 13.23
N PRO A 173 6.78 0.85 13.36
CA PRO A 173 7.76 0.92 14.44
C PRO A 173 7.14 0.96 15.84
N LEU A 174 6.09 1.77 16.06
CA LEU A 174 5.46 1.93 17.37
C LEU A 174 4.85 0.62 17.89
N LEU A 175 4.23 -0.16 17.01
CA LEU A 175 3.57 -1.41 17.39
C LEU A 175 4.57 -2.57 17.56
N MET A 176 5.70 -2.54 16.86
CA MET A 176 6.80 -3.48 17.10
C MET A 176 7.58 -3.16 18.39
N GLN A 177 7.70 -1.88 18.77
CA GLN A 177 8.33 -1.48 20.03
C GLN A 177 7.54 -1.94 21.26
N GLY A 178 6.20 -2.00 21.19
CA GLY A 178 5.36 -2.43 22.31
C GLY A 178 5.50 -3.91 22.72
N SER A 179 6.06 -4.77 21.86
CA SER A 179 6.38 -6.18 22.21
C SER A 179 7.82 -6.39 22.68
N ALA A 180 8.72 -5.42 22.45
CA ALA A 180 10.05 -5.43 23.03
C ALA A 180 9.97 -4.68 24.36
N GLY A 181 9.67 -5.40 25.44
CA GLY A 181 9.72 -4.85 26.79
C GLY A 181 11.11 -4.33 27.14
N MET A 182 11.42 -3.10 26.74
CA MET A 182 12.49 -2.30 27.32
C MET A 182 11.86 -1.44 28.41
N ASN A 183 11.58 -2.09 29.54
CA ASN A 183 11.56 -1.37 30.80
C ASN A 183 13.01 -1.06 31.15
N THR A 184 13.48 0.11 30.71
CA THR A 184 14.64 0.75 31.34
C THR A 184 14.11 1.97 32.05
N LEU A 185 13.70 1.79 33.30
CA LEU A 185 14.15 2.53 34.48
C LEU A 185 13.59 1.84 35.75
#